data_AF-A0A3D5FF09-F1
#
_entry.id   AF-A0A3D5FF09-F1
#
_cell.length_a   1.000
_cell.length_b   1.000
_cell.length_c   1.000
_cell.angle_alpha   90.00
_cell.angle_beta   90.00
_cell.angle_gamma   90.00
#
_symmetry.space_group_name_H-M   'P 1'
#
loop_
_entity.id
_entity.type
_entity.pdbx_description
1 polymer ?
#
loop_
_entity_poly.entity_id
_entity_poly.type
_entity_poly.pdbx_seq_one_letter_code
_entity_poly.pdbx_strand_id
1 'polypeptide(L)'
;NFNDDFTGEIGYGLDKFSRVKVFKGNVFSFKKYHTFTAYKTKDKQGLLLGFSKNQKEDDSIIDPVGIGWLFKNTAFMVTQDNSLLGSKPNGVFDFKDPATTYIDLGYRKNILNKATLFADVIYAYGKSKQGEFVRIDNIHALGFESKLEYLANDKNKFVFGLDMPLHIEKGVSRFIVSQSGKPVPLNIDLVPAARESRWSLMHNYQLSGKSNIVTELNYTNDV
;
A
#
# COMPACT_ATOMS: atom_id res chain seq x y z
N ASN A 1 36.21 2.41 24.36
CA ASN A 1 34.75 2.20 24.28
C ASN A 1 34.39 1.24 23.14
N PHE A 2 34.88 0.00 23.18
CA PHE A 2 34.56 -1.03 22.16
C PHE A 2 33.08 -1.46 22.14
N ASN A 3 32.37 -1.30 23.28
CA ASN A 3 30.97 -1.70 23.41
C ASN A 3 29.99 -0.75 22.68
N ASP A 4 30.33 0.53 22.54
CA ASP A 4 29.44 1.52 21.94
C ASP A 4 29.46 1.39 20.41
N ASP A 5 30.66 1.18 19.83
CA ASP A 5 30.84 0.98 18.39
C ASP A 5 30.18 -0.33 17.90
N PHE A 6 30.36 -1.43 18.64
CA PHE A 6 29.75 -2.73 18.31
C PHE A 6 28.21 -2.72 18.41
N THR A 7 27.66 -2.03 19.41
CA THR A 7 26.20 -1.86 19.55
C THR A 7 25.64 -0.97 18.44
N GLY A 8 26.38 0.07 18.04
CA GLY A 8 26.05 0.94 16.92
C GLY A 8 26.01 0.20 15.58
N GLU A 9 27.00 -0.64 15.29
CA GLU A 9 27.06 -1.47 14.07
C GLU A 9 25.92 -2.48 13.99
N ILE A 10 25.59 -3.14 15.11
CA ILE A 10 24.43 -4.06 15.19
C ILE A 10 23.13 -3.29 14.97
N GLY A 11 22.95 -2.13 15.62
CA GLY A 11 21.77 -1.29 15.43
C GLY A 11 21.58 -0.86 13.98
N TYR A 12 22.65 -0.41 13.32
CA TYR A 12 22.64 -0.04 11.91
C TYR A 12 22.34 -1.22 10.98
N GLY A 13 22.93 -2.40 11.25
CA GLY A 13 22.66 -3.62 10.50
C GLY A 13 21.21 -4.09 10.63
N LEU A 14 20.66 -4.06 11.85
CA LEU A 14 19.28 -4.44 12.13
C LEU A 14 18.27 -3.44 11.54
N ASP A 15 18.57 -2.15 11.58
CA ASP A 15 17.75 -1.10 10.95
C ASP A 15 17.65 -1.32 9.44
N LYS A 16 18.80 -1.49 8.79
CA LYS A 16 18.87 -1.76 7.35
C LYS A 16 18.16 -3.07 6.98
N PHE A 17 18.33 -4.13 7.77
CA PHE A 17 17.67 -5.41 7.54
C PHE A 17 16.15 -5.32 7.67
N SER A 18 15.67 -4.67 8.74
CA SER A 18 14.25 -4.50 9.02
C SER A 18 13.56 -3.72 7.90
N ARG A 19 14.16 -2.61 7.45
CA ARG A 19 13.65 -1.83 6.30
C ARG A 19 13.60 -2.68 5.04
N VAL A 20 14.71 -3.34 4.68
CA VAL A 20 14.79 -4.14 3.44
C VAL A 20 13.76 -5.27 3.39
N LYS A 21 13.47 -5.96 4.50
CA LYS A 21 12.46 -7.04 4.52
C LYS A 21 11.02 -6.56 4.43
N VAL A 22 10.70 -5.40 5.00
CA VAL A 22 9.35 -4.84 4.92
C VAL A 22 9.06 -4.27 3.53
N PHE A 23 10.06 -3.68 2.86
CA PHE A 23 9.88 -2.98 1.58
C PHE A 23 10.17 -3.80 0.31
N LYS A 24 10.71 -5.02 0.39
CA LYS A 24 10.98 -5.89 -0.79
C LYS A 24 9.81 -6.79 -1.23
N GLY A 25 8.66 -6.73 -0.55
CA GLY A 25 7.47 -7.51 -0.91
C GLY A 25 6.59 -6.85 -1.97
N ASN A 26 5.73 -7.63 -2.62
CA ASN A 26 4.63 -7.09 -3.43
C ASN A 26 3.66 -6.35 -2.49
N VAL A 27 3.77 -5.02 -2.42
CA VAL A 27 2.91 -4.18 -1.59
C VAL A 27 1.43 -4.47 -1.90
N PHE A 28 0.62 -4.51 -0.85
CA PHE A 28 -0.82 -4.71 -0.94
C PHE A 28 -1.48 -3.67 -1.88
N SER A 29 -2.53 -4.09 -2.60
CA SER A 29 -3.31 -3.17 -3.44
C SER A 29 -4.74 -3.68 -3.65
N PHE A 30 -5.72 -2.80 -3.42
CA PHE A 30 -7.13 -3.09 -3.71
C PHE A 30 -7.40 -3.32 -5.21
N LYS A 31 -6.49 -2.92 -6.12
CA LYS A 31 -6.59 -3.25 -7.56
C LYS A 31 -6.57 -4.76 -7.84
N LYS A 32 -6.04 -5.55 -6.89
CA LYS A 32 -6.00 -7.01 -6.93
C LYS A 32 -7.33 -7.65 -6.52
N TYR A 33 -8.32 -6.87 -6.07
CA TYR A 33 -9.65 -7.37 -5.74
C TYR A 33 -10.56 -7.36 -6.96
N HIS A 34 -11.48 -8.32 -7.01
CA HIS A 34 -12.69 -8.22 -7.81
C HIS A 34 -13.82 -7.74 -6.89
N THR A 35 -14.35 -6.54 -7.15
CA THR A 35 -15.39 -5.92 -6.32
C THR A 35 -16.73 -5.89 -7.04
N PHE A 36 -17.82 -6.16 -6.32
CA PHE A 36 -19.18 -5.97 -6.80
C PHE A 36 -20.10 -5.43 -5.70
N THR A 37 -21.22 -4.82 -6.11
CA THR A 37 -22.24 -4.34 -5.17
C THR A 37 -23.19 -5.49 -4.83
N ALA A 38 -23.03 -6.05 -3.64
CA ALA A 38 -23.80 -7.20 -3.16
C ALA A 38 -25.23 -6.83 -2.76
N TYR A 39 -25.44 -5.60 -2.29
CA TYR A 39 -26.77 -5.08 -1.97
C TYR A 39 -26.86 -3.62 -2.38
N LYS A 40 -27.93 -3.23 -3.08
CA LYS A 40 -28.17 -1.85 -3.52
C LYS A 40 -29.29 -1.22 -2.70
N THR A 41 -29.03 -0.03 -2.19
CA THR A 41 -30.07 0.86 -1.66
C THR A 41 -30.52 1.83 -2.77
N LYS A 42 -31.34 2.83 -2.42
CA LYS A 42 -31.68 3.92 -3.35
C LYS A 42 -30.43 4.68 -3.81
N ASP A 43 -30.45 5.20 -5.04
CA ASP A 43 -29.45 6.13 -5.61
C ASP A 43 -28.00 5.63 -5.76
N LYS A 44 -27.83 4.40 -6.28
CA LYS A 44 -26.51 3.79 -6.58
C LYS A 44 -25.61 3.58 -5.36
N GLN A 45 -26.17 3.61 -4.16
CA GLN A 45 -25.47 3.29 -2.92
C GLN A 45 -25.65 1.82 -2.57
N GLY A 46 -24.76 1.25 -1.74
CA GLY A 46 -24.90 -0.15 -1.36
C GLY A 46 -23.69 -0.82 -0.74
N LEU A 47 -23.90 -2.04 -0.26
CA LEU A 47 -22.84 -2.92 0.26
C LEU A 47 -21.94 -3.37 -0.88
N LEU A 48 -20.63 -3.15 -0.73
CA LEU A 48 -19.59 -3.68 -1.59
C LEU A 48 -18.97 -4.91 -0.95
N LEU A 49 -18.80 -5.96 -1.75
CA LEU A 49 -17.94 -7.09 -1.41
C LEU A 49 -16.84 -7.17 -2.44
N GLY A 50 -15.62 -7.45 -1.97
CA GLY A 50 -14.48 -7.70 -2.82
C GLY A 50 -13.80 -9.00 -2.45
N PHE A 51 -13.38 -9.75 -3.44
CA PHE A 51 -12.62 -10.98 -3.26
C PHE A 51 -11.26 -10.83 -3.92
N SER A 52 -10.20 -11.23 -3.24
CA SER A 52 -8.86 -11.18 -3.82
C SER A 52 -8.76 -12.12 -5.02
N LYS A 53 -8.09 -11.66 -6.08
CA LYS A 53 -7.76 -12.49 -7.26
C LYS A 53 -6.60 -13.45 -7.00
N ASN A 54 -5.91 -13.32 -5.87
CA ASN A 54 -4.81 -14.21 -5.50
C ASN A 54 -5.39 -15.51 -4.94
N GLN A 55 -5.51 -16.52 -5.80
CA GLN A 55 -5.70 -17.91 -5.38
C GLN A 55 -4.35 -18.59 -5.44
N LYS A 56 -3.76 -18.88 -4.28
CA LYS A 56 -2.60 -19.77 -4.19
C LYS A 56 -2.98 -20.93 -3.27
N GLU A 57 -2.44 -22.11 -3.57
CA GLU A 57 -2.78 -23.38 -2.91
C GLU A 57 -2.11 -23.57 -1.53
N ASP A 58 -1.16 -22.71 -1.17
CA ASP A 58 -0.43 -22.75 0.10
C ASP A 58 -0.93 -21.68 1.10
N ASP A 59 -0.46 -21.75 2.36
CA ASP A 59 -0.68 -20.75 3.44
C ASP A 59 -0.11 -19.34 3.13
N SER A 60 0.03 -18.97 1.85
CA SER A 60 0.42 -17.63 1.39
C SER A 60 -0.63 -16.59 1.76
N ILE A 61 -0.36 -15.32 1.45
CA ILE A 61 -1.12 -14.16 1.95
C ILE A 61 -2.61 -14.35 1.65
N ILE A 62 -3.40 -14.52 2.71
CA ILE A 62 -4.84 -14.72 2.62
C ILE A 62 -5.46 -13.34 2.72
N ASP A 63 -5.88 -12.81 1.57
CA ASP A 63 -6.55 -11.53 1.39
C ASP A 63 -8.05 -11.74 1.11
N PRO A 64 -8.79 -12.61 1.82
CA PRO A 64 -9.86 -13.37 1.18
C PRO A 64 -11.06 -12.48 0.80
N VAL A 65 -11.42 -11.53 1.67
CA VAL A 65 -12.64 -10.73 1.52
C VAL A 65 -12.42 -9.33 2.05
N GLY A 66 -12.74 -8.34 1.22
CA GLY A 66 -12.96 -6.98 1.68
C GLY A 66 -14.44 -6.64 1.68
N ILE A 67 -14.86 -5.85 2.67
CA ILE A 67 -16.23 -5.42 2.90
C ILE A 67 -16.24 -3.90 2.87
N GLY A 68 -17.19 -3.32 2.16
CA GLY A 68 -17.24 -1.89 1.96
C GLY A 68 -18.64 -1.35 1.75
N TRP A 69 -18.72 -0.03 1.60
CA TRP A 69 -19.94 0.67 1.26
C TRP A 69 -19.69 1.65 0.12
N LEU A 70 -20.55 1.58 -0.88
CA LEU A 70 -20.62 2.53 -1.98
C LEU A 70 -21.62 3.63 -1.62
N PHE A 71 -21.13 4.86 -1.64
CA PHE A 71 -21.93 6.08 -1.70
C PHE A 71 -21.98 6.58 -3.15
N LYS A 72 -22.68 7.69 -3.39
CA LYS A 72 -22.89 8.24 -4.75
C LYS A 72 -21.59 8.36 -5.58
N ASN A 73 -20.56 8.97 -5.00
CA ASN A 73 -19.27 9.25 -5.66
C ASN A 73 -18.08 8.74 -4.83
N THR A 74 -18.33 8.06 -3.72
CA THR A 74 -17.30 7.65 -2.77
C THR A 74 -17.51 6.17 -2.47
N ALA A 75 -16.44 5.41 -2.36
CA ALA A 75 -16.45 4.05 -1.86
C ALA A 75 -15.52 3.96 -0.66
N PHE A 76 -15.92 3.20 0.34
CA PHE A 76 -15.10 2.84 1.48
C PHE A 76 -15.00 1.33 1.51
N MET A 77 -13.81 0.77 1.70
CA MET A 77 -13.62 -0.68 1.79
C MET A 77 -12.56 -1.03 2.82
N VAL A 78 -12.82 -2.07 3.59
CA VAL A 78 -11.89 -2.61 4.58
C VAL A 78 -11.59 -4.06 4.24
N THR A 79 -10.34 -4.45 4.37
CA THR A 79 -9.93 -5.85 4.30
C THR A 79 -8.82 -6.11 5.30
N GLN A 80 -8.60 -7.37 5.62
CA GLN A 80 -7.49 -7.79 6.46
C GLN A 80 -6.78 -8.97 5.81
N ASP A 81 -5.48 -9.03 6.03
CA ASP A 81 -4.65 -10.16 5.65
C ASP A 81 -3.77 -10.63 6.81
N ASN A 82 -3.11 -11.76 6.61
CA ASN A 82 -2.12 -12.33 7.51
C ASN A 82 -0.67 -11.98 7.10
N SER A 83 -0.46 -10.78 6.54
CA SER A 83 0.84 -10.28 6.14
C SER A 83 1.15 -8.94 6.83
N LEU A 84 2.37 -8.44 6.68
CA LEU A 84 2.75 -7.07 7.03
C LEU A 84 2.86 -6.24 5.75
N LEU A 85 1.84 -5.45 5.42
CA LEU A 85 1.75 -4.64 4.19
C LEU A 85 1.91 -5.43 2.86
N GLY A 86 1.67 -6.73 2.85
CA GLY A 86 1.92 -7.63 1.71
C GLY A 86 3.21 -8.47 1.84
N SER A 87 3.94 -8.35 2.95
CA SER A 87 5.16 -9.13 3.22
C SER A 87 4.92 -10.23 4.26
N LYS A 88 5.34 -11.47 3.96
CA LYS A 88 5.36 -12.63 4.87
C LYS A 88 6.77 -13.23 4.94
N PRO A 89 7.68 -12.62 5.72
CA PRO A 89 9.04 -13.13 5.83
C PRO A 89 9.08 -14.31 6.84
N ASN A 90 9.85 -15.36 6.52
CA ASN A 90 9.93 -16.61 7.29
C ASN A 90 11.37 -16.95 7.72
N GLY A 91 11.84 -16.39 8.83
CA GLY A 91 13.21 -16.55 9.31
C GLY A 91 13.37 -16.23 10.79
N VAL A 92 14.52 -16.57 11.35
CA VAL A 92 14.82 -16.42 12.79
C VAL A 92 14.76 -14.95 13.25
N PHE A 93 15.16 -14.02 12.38
CA PHE A 93 15.05 -12.58 12.60
C PHE A 93 13.75 -11.96 12.05
N ASP A 94 12.73 -12.79 11.81
CA ASP A 94 11.43 -12.32 11.34
C ASP A 94 10.39 -12.30 12.46
N PHE A 95 9.39 -11.47 12.23
CA PHE A 95 8.19 -11.41 13.03
C PHE A 95 7.26 -12.58 12.70
N LYS A 96 6.52 -13.05 13.70
CA LYS A 96 5.56 -14.16 13.54
C LYS A 96 4.12 -13.64 13.49
N ASP A 97 3.26 -14.36 12.77
CA ASP A 97 1.83 -14.10 12.61
C ASP A 97 1.51 -12.61 12.38
N PRO A 98 2.06 -11.98 11.32
CA PRO A 98 1.68 -10.62 10.99
C PRO A 98 0.21 -10.56 10.59
N ALA A 99 -0.42 -9.43 10.89
CA ALA A 99 -1.76 -9.13 10.41
C ALA A 99 -1.83 -7.66 10.05
N THR A 100 -2.38 -7.36 8.87
CA THR A 100 -2.58 -5.98 8.41
C THR A 100 -4.03 -5.77 8.04
N THR A 101 -4.63 -4.72 8.59
CA THR A 101 -5.93 -4.19 8.17
C THR A 101 -5.69 -3.05 7.20
N TYR A 102 -6.32 -3.11 6.02
CA TYR A 102 -6.29 -2.06 5.02
C TYR A 102 -7.65 -1.42 4.91
N ILE A 103 -7.63 -0.10 4.75
CA ILE A 103 -8.79 0.76 4.60
C ILE A 103 -8.56 1.57 3.33
N ASP A 104 -9.48 1.47 2.38
CA ASP A 104 -9.48 2.28 1.16
C ASP A 104 -10.66 3.24 1.16
N LEU A 105 -10.37 4.49 0.80
CA LEU A 105 -11.35 5.52 0.55
C LEU A 105 -11.17 6.03 -0.88
N GLY A 106 -12.00 5.52 -1.78
CA GLY A 106 -12.04 5.91 -3.17
C GLY A 106 -13.06 7.00 -3.44
N TYR A 107 -12.71 8.01 -4.23
CA TYR A 107 -13.58 9.04 -4.77
C TYR A 107 -13.56 9.02 -6.30
N ARG A 108 -14.75 9.07 -6.91
CA ARG A 108 -14.96 9.05 -8.36
C ARG A 108 -15.98 10.12 -8.73
N LYS A 109 -15.64 11.03 -9.62
CA LYS A 109 -16.57 12.08 -10.07
C LYS A 109 -16.40 12.38 -11.55
N ASN A 110 -17.51 12.31 -12.29
CA ASN A 110 -17.60 12.89 -13.62
C ASN A 110 -17.90 14.39 -13.50
N ILE A 111 -17.10 15.22 -14.16
CA ILE A 111 -17.20 16.68 -14.19
C ILE A 111 -17.61 17.08 -15.62
N LEU A 112 -18.87 17.53 -15.74
CA LEU A 112 -19.43 18.11 -16.97
C LEU A 112 -19.26 17.23 -18.22
N ASN A 113 -19.21 15.90 -18.08
CA ASN A 113 -18.97 14.94 -19.16
C ASN A 113 -17.66 15.13 -19.94
N LYS A 114 -16.76 15.99 -19.46
CA LYS A 114 -15.46 16.25 -20.08
C LYS A 114 -14.30 15.70 -19.26
N ALA A 115 -14.46 15.59 -17.94
CA ALA A 115 -13.41 15.02 -17.10
C ALA A 115 -13.97 13.97 -16.13
N THR A 116 -13.14 12.99 -15.78
CA THR A 116 -13.42 12.06 -14.70
C THR A 116 -12.24 12.05 -13.75
N LEU A 117 -12.50 12.41 -12.48
CA LEU A 117 -11.53 12.34 -11.40
C LEU A 117 -11.66 11.01 -10.67
N PHE A 118 -10.52 10.38 -10.44
CA PHE A 118 -10.29 9.23 -9.59
C PHE A 118 -9.31 9.67 -8.50
N ALA A 119 -9.62 9.42 -7.24
CA ALA A 119 -8.69 9.59 -6.13
C ALA A 119 -8.91 8.48 -5.11
N ASP A 120 -7.86 7.91 -4.56
CA ASP A 120 -7.91 6.84 -3.56
C ASP A 120 -6.90 7.17 -2.46
N VAL A 121 -7.33 7.03 -1.21
CA VAL A 121 -6.46 7.07 -0.05
C VAL A 121 -6.50 5.69 0.59
N ILE A 122 -5.34 5.06 0.71
CA ILE A 122 -5.19 3.76 1.36
C ILE A 122 -4.49 3.98 2.68
N TYR A 123 -5.11 3.55 3.76
CA TYR A 123 -4.50 3.45 5.07
C TYR A 123 -4.32 1.98 5.43
N ALA A 124 -3.16 1.63 5.98
CA ALA A 124 -2.90 0.30 6.49
C ALA A 124 -2.44 0.36 7.93
N TYR A 125 -2.96 -0.56 8.73
CA TYR A 125 -2.55 -0.77 10.11
C TYR A 125 -2.09 -2.21 10.27
N GLY A 126 -0.84 -2.40 10.63
CA GLY A 126 -0.22 -3.71 10.75
C GLY A 126 0.40 -3.93 12.11
N LYS A 127 0.48 -5.19 12.53
CA LYS A 127 1.23 -5.62 13.72
C LYS A 127 1.63 -7.08 13.56
N SER A 128 2.53 -7.53 14.43
CA SER A 128 2.88 -8.95 14.51
C SER A 128 2.80 -9.47 15.95
N LYS A 129 2.84 -10.79 16.11
CA LYS A 129 3.22 -11.40 17.39
C LYS A 129 4.74 -11.37 17.55
N GLN A 130 5.17 -11.65 18.78
CA GLN A 130 6.59 -11.83 19.11
C GLN A 130 7.13 -13.06 18.37
N GLY A 131 8.11 -12.85 17.50
CA GLY A 131 8.95 -13.90 16.94
C GLY A 131 10.06 -14.30 17.92
N GLU A 132 11.08 -15.01 17.44
CA GLU A 132 12.20 -15.43 18.29
C GLU A 132 12.97 -14.23 18.84
N PHE A 133 13.23 -13.24 17.97
CA PHE A 133 13.93 -12.02 18.36
C PHE A 133 13.17 -10.74 18.02
N VAL A 134 12.20 -10.81 17.10
CA VAL A 134 11.62 -9.62 16.45
C VAL A 134 10.12 -9.57 16.64
N ARG A 135 9.62 -8.37 16.92
CA ARG A 135 8.20 -8.05 16.89
C ARG A 135 7.99 -6.71 16.21
N ILE A 136 6.97 -6.63 15.37
CA ILE A 136 6.53 -5.39 14.77
C ILE A 136 5.40 -4.83 15.62
N ASP A 137 5.69 -3.72 16.29
CA ASP A 137 4.71 -2.93 17.02
C ASP A 137 4.00 -2.01 16.03
N ASN A 138 2.67 -1.91 16.17
CA ASN A 138 1.74 -1.02 15.48
C ASN A 138 2.37 -0.16 14.36
N ILE A 139 2.31 -0.67 13.13
CA ILE A 139 2.67 0.11 11.95
C ILE A 139 1.43 0.80 11.39
N HIS A 140 1.63 2.01 10.92
CA HIS A 140 0.66 2.85 10.25
C HIS A 140 1.27 3.24 8.91
N ALA A 141 0.60 2.92 7.82
CA ALA A 141 1.04 3.27 6.48
C ALA A 141 -0.04 4.00 5.70
N LEU A 142 0.36 4.94 4.85
CA LEU A 142 -0.52 5.71 3.98
C LEU A 142 -0.02 5.68 2.54
N GLY A 143 -0.96 5.48 1.62
CA GLY A 143 -0.78 5.58 0.18
C GLY A 143 -1.86 6.48 -0.42
N PHE A 144 -1.54 7.08 -1.55
CA PHE A 144 -2.45 7.97 -2.26
C PHE A 144 -2.31 7.78 -3.76
N GLU A 145 -3.43 7.66 -4.46
CA GLU A 145 -3.46 7.65 -5.92
C GLU A 145 -4.49 8.66 -6.40
N SER A 146 -4.18 9.41 -7.43
CA SER A 146 -5.15 10.20 -8.15
C SER A 146 -4.91 10.16 -9.65
N LYS A 147 -6.00 10.19 -10.40
CA LYS A 147 -6.01 10.22 -11.85
C LYS A 147 -7.12 11.15 -12.33
N LEU A 148 -6.77 12.12 -13.15
CA LEU A 148 -7.74 12.96 -13.86
C LEU A 148 -7.71 12.61 -15.34
N GLU A 149 -8.80 12.04 -15.84
CA GLU A 149 -8.99 11.81 -17.27
C GLU A 149 -9.79 12.98 -17.86
N TYR A 150 -9.23 13.68 -18.84
CA TYR A 150 -9.86 14.83 -19.51
C TYR A 150 -9.99 14.59 -21.02
N LEU A 151 -11.21 14.69 -21.52
CA LEU A 151 -11.55 14.66 -22.94
C LEU A 151 -11.63 16.11 -23.44
N ALA A 152 -10.56 16.57 -24.09
CA ALA A 152 -10.53 17.90 -24.67
C ALA A 152 -11.48 18.00 -25.89
N ASN A 153 -11.55 16.93 -26.68
CA ASN A 153 -12.48 16.71 -27.78
C ASN A 153 -12.48 15.22 -28.16
N ASP A 154 -13.25 14.85 -29.18
CA ASP A 154 -13.41 13.46 -29.65
C ASP A 154 -12.10 12.79 -30.11
N LYS A 155 -11.05 13.57 -30.37
CA LYS A 155 -9.74 13.07 -30.77
C LYS A 155 -8.68 13.18 -29.69
N ASN A 156 -8.89 13.94 -28.63
CA ASN A 156 -7.83 14.27 -27.67
C ASN A 156 -8.26 13.91 -26.25
N LYS A 157 -7.56 12.93 -25.66
CA LYS A 157 -7.69 12.56 -24.26
C LYS A 157 -6.37 12.82 -23.54
N PHE A 158 -6.45 13.48 -22.40
CA PHE A 158 -5.34 13.67 -21.48
C PHE A 158 -5.62 12.89 -20.19
N VAL A 159 -4.58 12.30 -19.59
CA VAL A 159 -4.65 11.65 -18.30
C VAL A 159 -3.50 12.16 -17.46
N PHE A 160 -3.84 12.78 -16.33
CA PHE A 160 -2.87 13.24 -15.34
C PHE A 160 -2.92 12.27 -14.16
N GLY A 161 -1.78 11.76 -13.73
CA GLY A 161 -1.66 10.85 -12.60
C GLY A 161 -0.72 11.38 -11.53
N LEU A 162 -1.07 11.11 -10.27
CA LEU A 162 -0.19 11.23 -9.12
C LEU A 162 -0.37 9.97 -8.28
N ASP A 163 0.72 9.22 -8.10
CA ASP A 163 0.77 8.00 -7.30
C ASP A 163 1.84 8.15 -6.21
N MET A 164 1.43 7.94 -4.98
CA MET A 164 2.28 7.85 -3.80
C MET A 164 2.04 6.46 -3.20
N PRO A 165 2.94 5.50 -3.48
CA PRO A 165 2.81 4.14 -2.98
C PRO A 165 2.62 4.09 -1.46
N LEU A 166 1.99 3.01 -0.98
CA LEU A 166 1.77 2.79 0.44
C LEU A 166 3.11 2.83 1.20
N HIS A 167 3.22 3.75 2.15
CA HIS A 167 4.45 4.08 2.85
C HIS A 167 4.22 4.09 4.36
N ILE A 168 5.16 3.56 5.15
CA ILE A 168 5.05 3.55 6.62
C ILE A 168 5.26 4.97 7.14
N GLU A 169 4.23 5.54 7.74
CA GLU A 169 4.25 6.87 8.35
C GLU A 169 4.64 6.81 9.83
N LYS A 170 4.43 5.65 10.46
CA LYS A 170 4.80 5.39 11.84
C LYS A 170 4.91 3.88 12.07
N GLY A 171 5.95 3.43 12.74
CA GLY A 171 6.08 2.02 13.07
C GLY A 171 7.39 1.72 13.76
N VAL A 172 7.40 0.71 14.63
CA VAL A 172 8.62 0.29 15.33
C VAL A 172 8.79 -1.21 15.21
N SER A 173 9.99 -1.65 14.86
CA SER A 173 10.42 -3.02 15.06
C SER A 173 11.19 -3.14 16.36
N ARG A 174 10.77 -4.06 17.21
CA ARG A 174 11.38 -4.36 18.50
C ARG A 174 12.21 -5.63 18.37
N PHE A 175 13.51 -5.48 18.58
CA PHE A 175 14.47 -6.58 18.65
C PHE A 175 14.81 -6.87 20.11
N ILE A 176 14.92 -8.13 20.50
CA ILE A 176 15.50 -8.52 21.79
C ILE A 176 16.98 -8.84 21.56
N VAL A 177 17.86 -8.05 22.17
CA VAL A 177 19.31 -8.23 22.10
C VAL A 177 19.87 -8.54 23.48
N SER A 178 20.98 -9.28 23.56
CA SER A 178 21.68 -9.51 24.83
C SER A 178 22.67 -8.39 25.09
N GLN A 179 22.45 -7.61 26.15
CA GLN A 179 23.38 -6.59 26.63
C GLN A 179 23.86 -6.99 28.01
N SER A 180 25.17 -7.25 28.14
CA SER A 180 25.78 -7.73 29.39
C SER A 180 25.08 -8.97 29.99
N GLY A 181 24.63 -9.88 29.13
CA GLY A 181 23.94 -11.12 29.53
C GLY A 181 22.46 -10.95 29.90
N LYS A 182 21.89 -9.74 29.77
CA LYS A 182 20.46 -9.48 30.00
C LYS A 182 19.75 -9.19 28.67
N PRO A 183 18.54 -9.75 28.45
CA PRO A 183 17.74 -9.39 27.28
C PRO A 183 17.24 -7.95 27.43
N VAL A 184 17.56 -7.10 26.46
CA VAL A 184 17.15 -5.70 26.39
C VAL A 184 16.44 -5.44 25.06
N PRO A 185 15.30 -4.73 25.04
CA PRO A 185 14.64 -4.37 23.80
C PRO A 185 15.40 -3.23 23.09
N LEU A 186 15.75 -3.45 21.83
CA LEU A 186 16.18 -2.44 20.88
C LEU A 186 15.02 -2.09 19.96
N ASN A 187 14.63 -0.81 19.95
CA ASN A 187 13.56 -0.31 19.10
C ASN A 187 14.14 0.34 17.84
N ILE A 188 13.61 -0.01 16.69
CA ILE A 188 14.06 0.44 15.37
C ILE A 188 12.88 1.11 14.67
N ASP A 189 13.09 2.34 14.23
CA ASP A 189 12.10 3.08 13.44
C ASP A 189 11.98 2.50 12.02
N LEU A 190 10.75 2.21 11.63
CA LEU A 190 10.44 1.63 10.32
C LEU A 190 10.03 2.67 9.27
N VAL A 191 9.93 3.95 9.65
CA VAL A 191 9.67 5.03 8.70
C VAL A 191 10.87 5.13 7.73
N PRO A 192 10.64 4.96 6.41
CA PRO A 192 11.70 5.13 5.43
C PRO A 192 12.26 6.55 5.43
N ALA A 193 13.51 6.68 4.99
CA ALA A 193 14.16 7.98 4.90
C ALA A 193 13.57 8.88 3.80
N ALA A 194 12.99 8.27 2.76
CA ALA A 194 12.45 8.97 1.61
C ALA A 194 11.10 8.42 1.17
N ARG A 195 10.23 9.29 0.66
CA ARG A 195 8.91 8.99 0.12
C ARG A 195 8.91 9.09 -1.39
N GLU A 196 8.59 7.98 -2.04
CA GLU A 196 8.39 7.93 -3.48
C GLU A 196 7.08 8.67 -3.87
N SER A 197 7.18 9.51 -4.90
CA SER A 197 6.05 10.11 -5.59
C SER A 197 6.23 9.98 -7.09
N ARG A 198 5.16 9.61 -7.79
CA ARG A 198 5.14 9.39 -9.24
C ARG A 198 4.12 10.31 -9.87
N TRP A 199 4.56 11.08 -10.85
CA TRP A 199 3.74 11.98 -11.63
C TRP A 199 3.69 11.49 -13.06
N SER A 200 2.50 11.44 -13.64
CA SER A 200 2.33 11.01 -15.03
C SER A 200 1.43 11.95 -15.82
N LEU A 201 1.80 12.14 -17.09
CA LEU A 201 0.99 12.79 -18.10
C LEU A 201 0.94 11.88 -19.32
N MET A 202 -0.26 11.41 -19.66
CA MET A 202 -0.51 10.70 -20.91
C MET A 202 -1.43 11.56 -21.80
N HIS A 203 -1.05 11.72 -23.06
CA HIS A 203 -1.90 12.26 -24.12
C HIS A 203 -2.16 11.17 -25.15
N ASN A 204 -3.42 10.95 -25.47
CA ASN A 204 -3.86 10.07 -26.54
C ASN A 204 -4.57 10.91 -27.60
N TYR A 205 -3.98 10.94 -28.80
CA TYR A 205 -4.55 11.57 -29.99
C TYR A 205 -5.06 10.51 -30.96
N GLN A 206 -6.35 10.50 -31.23
CA GLN A 206 -6.98 9.61 -32.21
C GLN A 206 -6.84 10.20 -33.62
N LEU A 207 -6.02 9.58 -34.47
CA LEU A 207 -5.86 10.00 -35.86
C LEU A 207 -7.05 9.57 -36.72
N SER A 208 -7.48 8.33 -36.53
CA SER A 208 -8.61 7.70 -37.23
C SER A 208 -9.33 6.74 -36.30
N GLY A 209 -10.49 6.18 -36.66
CA GLY A 209 -11.17 5.16 -35.83
C GLY A 209 -10.35 3.88 -35.57
N LYS A 210 -9.21 3.69 -36.22
CA LYS A 210 -8.33 2.50 -36.09
C LYS A 210 -6.89 2.84 -35.66
N SER A 211 -6.54 4.11 -35.51
CA SER A 211 -5.16 4.52 -35.20
C SER A 211 -5.11 5.71 -34.27
N ASN A 212 -4.11 5.69 -33.39
CA ASN A 212 -3.83 6.75 -32.44
C ASN A 212 -2.32 6.95 -32.25
N ILE A 213 -1.97 8.11 -31.68
CA ILE A 213 -0.64 8.41 -31.15
C ILE A 213 -0.81 8.59 -29.65
N VAL A 214 0.04 7.92 -28.87
CA VAL A 214 0.11 8.08 -27.42
C VAL A 214 1.46 8.69 -27.05
N THR A 215 1.42 9.75 -26.26
CA THR A 215 2.61 10.35 -25.63
C THR A 215 2.48 10.18 -24.14
N GLU A 216 3.52 9.70 -23.48
CA GLU A 216 3.55 9.48 -22.04
C GLU A 216 4.82 10.08 -21.45
N LEU A 217 4.66 10.86 -20.37
CA LEU A 217 5.73 11.43 -19.57
C LEU A 217 5.54 10.97 -18.14
N ASN A 218 6.58 10.37 -17.58
CA ASN A 218 6.59 9.88 -16.20
C ASN A 218 7.77 10.50 -15.46
N TYR A 219 7.52 10.95 -14.24
CA TYR A 219 8.53 11.47 -13.32
C TYR A 219 8.37 10.80 -11.97
N THR A 220 9.42 10.11 -11.52
CA THR A 220 9.52 9.50 -10.19
C THR A 220 10.52 10.28 -9.36
N ASN A 221 10.14 10.58 -8.12
CA ASN A 221 10.98 11.28 -7.17
C ASN A 221 10.94 10.57 -5.82
N ASP A 222 12.12 10.29 -5.25
CA ASP A 222 12.29 9.76 -3.91
C ASP A 222 12.81 10.91 -3.02
N VAL A 223 11.94 11.48 -2.17
CA VAL A 223 12.27 12.61 -1.29
C VAL A 223 12.50 12.18 0.14
#